data_AF-A0A972RJH7-F1
#
_entry.id   AF-A0A972RJH7-F1
#
_cell.length_a   1.000
_cell.length_b   1.000
_cell.length_c   1.000
_cell.angle_alpha   90.00
_cell.angle_beta   90.00
_cell.angle_gamma   90.00
#
_symmetry.space_group_name_H-M   'P 1'
#
loop_
_entity.id
_entity.type
_entity.pdbx_description
1 polymer ?
#
loop_
_entity_poly.entity_id
_entity_poly.type
_entity_poly.pdbx_seq_one_letter_code
_entity_poly.pdbx_strand_id
1 'polypeptide(L)' 'MAKKPKNSGQPWTSKDMSKLRKLVKGNTPTGLIAYELERSEGAVYSKAAEENISLKPTNQSPYNRQKT' A
#
# COMPACT_ATOMS: atom_id res chain seq x y z
N MET A 1 19.78 6.51 10.88
CA MET A 1 19.50 6.52 9.42
C MET A 1 18.19 5.79 9.16
N ALA A 2 17.24 6.40 8.44
CA ALA A 2 16.05 5.68 8.01
C ALA A 2 16.44 4.55 7.03
N LYS A 3 15.98 3.33 7.28
CA LYS A 3 16.20 2.22 6.34
C LYS A 3 15.56 2.59 5.01
N LYS A 4 16.34 2.65 3.94
CA LYS A 4 15.80 2.85 2.60
C LYS A 4 14.98 1.61 2.21
N PRO A 5 13.78 1.77 1.64
CA PRO A 5 13.04 0.63 1.10
C PRO A 5 13.89 -0.05 0.03
N LYS A 6 13.96 -1.39 0.03
CA LYS A 6 14.77 -2.15 -0.94
C LYS A 6 14.39 -1.85 -2.38
N ASN A 7 13.10 -1.61 -2.64
CA ASN A 7 12.56 -1.35 -3.96
C ASN A 7 12.44 0.16 -4.28
N SER A 8 13.11 1.02 -3.52
CA SER A 8 13.13 2.46 -3.80
C SER A 8 13.83 2.74 -5.13
N GLY A 9 13.14 3.41 -6.06
CA GLY A 9 13.66 3.73 -7.41
C GLY A 9 13.60 2.58 -8.42
N GLN A 10 13.15 1.38 -8.02
CA GLN A 10 12.96 0.26 -8.94
C GLN A 10 11.66 0.42 -9.74
N PRO A 11 11.61 -0.02 -11.01
CA PRO A 11 10.40 0.02 -11.82
C PRO A 11 9.30 -0.85 -11.20
N TRP A 12 8.04 -0.49 -11.45
CA TRP A 12 6.89 -1.28 -11.00
C TRP A 12 6.72 -2.51 -11.89
N THR A 13 6.74 -3.69 -11.29
CA THR A 13 6.47 -4.93 -12.04
C THR A 13 4.98 -5.25 -12.06
N SER A 14 4.54 -6.04 -13.03
CA SER A 14 3.15 -6.53 -13.08
C SER A 14 2.75 -7.30 -11.82
N LYS A 15 3.71 -7.95 -11.16
CA LYS A 15 3.51 -8.66 -9.89
C LYS A 15 3.23 -7.68 -8.74
N ASP A 16 3.97 -6.58 -8.67
CA ASP A 16 3.75 -5.53 -7.67
C ASP A 16 2.37 -4.89 -7.86
N MET A 17 1.99 -4.64 -9.11
CA MET A 17 0.66 -4.11 -9.45
C MET A 17 -0.48 -5.04 -9.06
N SER A 18 -0.31 -6.35 -9.30
CA SER A 18 -1.30 -7.36 -8.88
C SER A 18 -1.43 -7.43 -7.36
N LYS A 19 -0.30 -7.42 -6.64
CA LYS A 19 -0.28 -7.36 -5.17
C LYS A 19 -0.97 -6.11 -4.63
N LEU A 20 -0.63 -4.93 -5.17
CA LEU A 20 -1.22 -3.67 -4.75
C LEU A 20 -2.75 -3.69 -4.89
N ARG A 21 -3.27 -4.10 -6.06
CA ARG A 21 -4.73 -4.20 -6.28
C ARG A 21 -5.39 -5.20 -5.31
N LYS A 22 -4.74 -6.33 -5.02
CA LYS A 22 -5.25 -7.33 -4.07
C LYS A 22 -5.35 -6.77 -2.65
N LEU A 23 -4.31 -6.07 -2.19
CA LEU A 23 -4.26 -5.49 -0.85
C LEU A 23 -5.26 -4.35 -0.69
N VAL A 24 -5.41 -3.50 -1.71
CA VAL A 24 -6.41 -2.43 -1.73
C VAL A 24 -7.83 -3.00 -1.65
N LYS A 25 -8.13 -4.06 -2.42
CA LYS A 25 -9.43 -4.77 -2.33
C LYS A 25 -9.68 -5.36 -0.94
N GLY A 26 -8.63 -5.74 -0.23
CA GLY A 26 -8.69 -6.23 1.14
C GLY A 26 -8.79 -5.12 2.20
N ASN A 27 -9.00 -3.85 1.81
CA ASN A 27 -8.99 -2.68 2.69
C ASN A 27 -7.71 -2.59 3.54
N THR A 28 -6.57 -2.99 2.95
CA THR A 28 -5.29 -2.97 3.66
C THR A 28 -4.80 -1.53 3.84
N PRO A 29 -4.43 -1.11 5.05
CA PRO A 29 -3.81 0.20 5.28
C PRO A 29 -2.57 0.43 4.41
N THR A 30 -2.38 1.65 3.90
CA THR A 30 -1.30 1.99 2.96
C THR A 30 0.09 1.68 3.51
N GLY A 31 0.33 1.85 4.82
CA GLY A 31 1.61 1.50 5.44
C GLY A 31 1.94 0.00 5.37
N LEU A 32 0.93 -0.87 5.53
CA LEU A 32 1.10 -2.32 5.37
C LEU A 32 1.33 -2.71 3.90
N ILE A 33 0.69 -2.00 2.97
CA ILE A 33 0.95 -2.17 1.53
C ILE A 33 2.40 -1.80 1.21
N ALA A 34 2.88 -0.66 1.73
CA ALA A 34 4.25 -0.22 1.55
C ALA A 34 5.26 -1.24 2.12
N TYR A 35 4.97 -1.79 3.31
CA TYR A 35 5.77 -2.84 3.94
C TYR A 35 5.84 -4.11 3.07
N GLU A 36 4.69 -4.62 2.62
CA GLU A 36 4.59 -5.85 1.81
C GLU A 36 5.25 -5.72 0.43
N LEU A 37 5.24 -4.51 -0.15
CA LEU A 37 5.90 -4.20 -1.42
C LEU A 37 7.37 -3.79 -1.25
N GLU A 38 7.86 -3.71 -0.01
CA GLU A 38 9.18 -3.17 0.35
C GLU A 38 9.47 -1.81 -0.31
N ARG A 39 8.43 -0.96 -0.42
CA ARG A 39 8.46 0.40 -1.00
C ARG A 39 8.14 1.46 0.06
N SER A 40 8.36 2.74 -0.26
CA SER A 40 7.90 3.84 0.60
C SER A 40 6.41 4.08 0.39
N GLU A 41 5.74 4.59 1.43
CA GLU A 41 4.33 4.99 1.34
C GLU A 41 4.10 6.02 0.22
N GLY A 42 5.01 7.00 0.10
CA GLY A 42 4.96 8.00 -0.97
C GLY A 42 4.97 7.37 -2.37
N ALA A 43 5.77 6.33 -2.60
CA ALA A 43 5.78 5.63 -3.88
C ALA A 43 4.47 4.89 -4.16
N VAL A 44 3.86 4.30 -3.12
CA VAL A 44 2.54 3.66 -3.22
C VAL A 44 1.45 4.71 -3.53
N TYR A 45 1.49 5.88 -2.88
CA TYR A 45 0.56 6.98 -3.16
C TYR A 45 0.68 7.47 -4.61
N SER A 46 1.90 7.78 -5.07
CA SER A 46 2.16 8.20 -6.44
C SER A 46 1.66 7.17 -7.44
N LYS A 47 1.99 5.88 -7.24
CA LYS A 47 1.59 4.84 -8.18
C LYS A 47 0.09 4.59 -8.19
N ALA A 48 -0.55 4.63 -7.02
CA ALA A 48 -1.99 4.48 -6.93
C ALA A 48 -2.72 5.64 -7.63
N ALA A 49 -2.20 6.87 -7.51
CA ALA A 49 -2.73 8.03 -8.22
C ALA A 49 -2.58 7.89 -9.75
N GLU A 50 -1.40 7.50 -10.24
CA GLU A 50 -1.17 7.24 -11.67
C GLU A 50 -2.13 6.19 -12.25
N GLU A 51 -2.42 5.15 -11.46
CA GLU A 51 -3.21 3.99 -11.89
C GLU A 51 -4.70 4.13 -11.58
N ASN A 52 -5.13 5.30 -11.07
CA ASN A 52 -6.50 5.58 -10.62
C ASN A 52 -7.03 4.54 -9.59
N ILE A 53 -6.14 4.05 -8.73
CA ILE A 53 -6.47 3.11 -7.66
C ILE A 53 -6.77 3.92 -6.40
N SER A 54 -8.01 3.87 -5.94
CA SER A 54 -8.38 4.49 -4.67
C SER A 54 -7.76 3.74 -3.49
N LEU A 55 -6.96 4.43 -2.68
CA LEU A 55 -6.44 3.93 -1.40
C LEU A 55 -7.37 4.24 -0.22
N LYS A 56 -8.61 4.67 -0.50
CA LYS A 56 -9.62 4.94 0.53
C LYS A 56 -10.44 3.69 0.84
N PRO A 57 -10.86 3.50 2.11
CA PRO A 57 -10.68 4.41 3.25
C PRO A 57 -9.28 4.31 3.87
N THR A 58 -8.69 5.46 4.15
CA THR A 58 -7.27 5.62 4.53
C THR A 58 -6.90 4.95 5.85
N ASN A 59 -7.87 4.55 6.69
CA ASN A 59 -7.57 4.05 8.04
C ASN A 59 -8.76 3.34 8.70
N GLN A 60 -9.32 2.29 8.09
CA GLN A 60 -10.21 1.41 8.86
C GLN A 60 -9.38 0.33 9.55
N SER A 61 -9.53 0.24 10.87
CA SER A 61 -8.97 -0.90 11.60
C SER A 61 -9.58 -2.19 11.05
N PRO A 62 -8.79 -3.23 10.79
CA PRO A 62 -9.27 -4.50 10.22
C PRO A 62 -10.31 -5.21 11.10
N TYR A 63 -10.44 -4.81 12.36
CA TYR A 63 -11.43 -5.31 13.30
C TYR A 63 -12.30 -4.16 13.82
N ASN A 64 -13.63 -4.33 13.74
CA ASN A 64 -14.58 -3.56 14.53
C ASN A 64 -14.37 -3.90 16.01
N ARG A 65 -13.53 -3.13 16.72
CA ARG A 65 -13.48 -3.16 18.19
C ARG A 65 -14.68 -2.39 18.75
N GLN A 66 -15.90 -2.90 18.56
CA GLN A 66 -17.02 -2.45 19.38
C GLN A 66 -16.79 -3.00 20.78
N LYS A 67 -16.40 -2.13 21.73
CA LYS A 67 -16.48 -2.45 23.15
C LYS A 67 -17.97 -2.45 23.52
N THR A 68 -18.50 -3.62 23.85
CA THR A 68 -19.71 -3.76 24.68
C THR A 68 -19.44 -3.22 26.07
#